data_AF-A0A4Q7IZ64-F1
#
_entry.id   AF-A0A4Q7IZ64-F1
#
_cell.length_a   1.000
_cell.length_b   1.000
_cell.length_c   1.000
_cell.angle_alpha   90.00
_cell.angle_beta   90.00
_cell.angle_gamma   90.00
#
_symmetry.space_group_name_H-M   'P 1'
#
loop_
_entity.id
_entity.type
_entity.pdbx_description
1 polymer ?
#
loop_
_entity_poly.entity_id
_entity_poly.type
_entity_poly.pdbx_seq_one_letter_code
_entity_poly.pdbx_strand_id
1 'polypeptide(L)'
;MFAAGALAALWSADRVWALVGFAGVVLQNAVFSVVIALRLALAGEGATGGLWRLHDVLIAFNGTFLALALVGFTLGGRRAGLVRRWHAAVGLTGAALLFAGATLAPWVTAEQGPLSLVGLAGWLLWAVWLGVYGVTLLRGRITAASPVAA
;
A
#
# COMPACT_ATOMS: atom_id res chain seq x y z
N MET A 1 -8.96 -3.24 8.09
CA MET A 1 -8.70 -3.15 9.55
C MET A 1 -7.42 -2.37 9.88
N PHE A 2 -6.26 -2.69 9.30
CA PHE A 2 -5.00 -1.94 9.54
C PHE A 2 -5.11 -0.43 9.27
N ALA A 3 -5.55 -0.02 8.07
CA ALA A 3 -5.54 1.38 7.65
C ALA A 3 -6.39 2.29 8.53
N ALA A 4 -7.55 1.82 8.99
CA ALA A 4 -8.38 2.54 9.95
C ALA A 4 -7.68 2.69 11.31
N GLY A 5 -6.97 1.65 11.76
CA GLY A 5 -6.15 1.72 12.98
C GLY A 5 -4.99 2.71 12.87
N ALA A 6 -4.29 2.72 11.73
CA ALA A 6 -3.23 3.69 11.45
C ALA A 6 -3.77 5.13 11.35
N LEU A 7 -4.91 5.31 10.66
CA LEU A 7 -5.60 6.61 10.57
C LEU A 7 -5.99 7.13 11.96
N ALA A 8 -6.61 6.29 12.78
CA ALA A 8 -6.99 6.65 14.15
C ALA A 8 -5.77 7.02 15.00
N ALA A 9 -4.70 6.24 14.93
CA ALA A 9 -3.47 6.48 15.68
C ALA A 9 -2.75 7.78 15.28
N LEU A 10 -2.93 8.24 14.04
CA LEU A 10 -2.32 9.46 13.52
C LEU A 10 -3.24 10.68 13.55
N TRP A 11 -4.52 10.51 13.90
CA TRP A 11 -5.56 11.52 13.69
C TRP A 11 -5.29 12.86 14.39
N SER A 12 -4.70 12.81 15.59
CA SER A 12 -4.34 13.98 16.39
C SER A 12 -2.93 14.51 16.09
N ALA A 13 -2.02 13.64 15.65
CA ALA A 13 -0.61 13.98 15.47
C ALA A 13 -0.29 14.53 14.06
N ASP A 14 -0.87 13.94 13.00
CA ASP A 14 -0.58 14.31 11.62
C ASP A 14 -1.70 13.85 10.67
N ARG A 15 -2.82 14.59 10.69
CA ARG A 15 -4.03 14.24 9.93
C ARG A 15 -3.80 14.23 8.42
N VAL A 16 -2.98 15.13 7.90
CA VAL A 16 -2.73 15.25 6.45
C VAL A 16 -2.10 13.96 5.93
N TRP A 17 -1.00 13.52 6.53
CA TRP A 17 -0.31 12.31 6.08
C TRP A 17 -1.08 11.04 6.41
N ALA A 18 -1.87 11.04 7.50
CA ALA A 18 -2.80 9.95 7.79
C ALA A 18 -3.85 9.77 6.68
N LEU A 19 -4.43 10.87 6.21
CA LEU A 19 -5.41 10.85 5.12
C LEU A 19 -4.78 10.46 3.79
N VAL A 20 -3.57 10.92 3.47
CA VAL A 20 -2.82 10.47 2.28
C VAL A 20 -2.62 8.96 2.31
N GLY A 21 -2.16 8.42 3.44
CA GLY A 21 -1.95 6.99 3.60
C GLY A 21 -3.24 6.19 3.45
N PHE A 22 -4.30 6.67 4.10
CA PHE A 22 -5.63 6.05 4.06
C PHE A 22 -6.25 6.09 2.66
N ALA A 23 -6.12 7.21 1.94
CA ALA A 23 -6.59 7.35 0.56
C ALA A 23 -5.94 6.32 -0.37
N GLY A 24 -4.63 6.06 -0.22
CA GLY A 24 -3.96 4.98 -0.96
C GLY A 24 -4.61 3.62 -0.74
N VAL A 25 -4.95 3.28 0.51
CA VAL A 25 -5.62 2.00 0.80
C VAL A 25 -7.05 1.96 0.25
N VAL A 26 -7.79 3.07 0.33
CA VAL A 26 -9.15 3.14 -0.24
C VAL A 26 -9.12 2.94 -1.76
N LEU A 27 -8.22 3.64 -2.46
CA LEU A 27 -8.06 3.52 -3.91
C LEU A 27 -7.66 2.10 -4.33
N GLN A 28 -6.75 1.46 -3.58
CA GLN A 28 -6.38 0.06 -3.79
C GLN A 28 -7.60 -0.88 -3.69
N ASN A 29 -8.42 -0.73 -2.66
CA ASN A 29 -9.61 -1.57 -2.49
C ASN A 29 -10.63 -1.34 -3.61
N ALA A 30 -10.87 -0.07 -3.98
CA ALA A 30 -11.76 0.28 -5.08
C ALA A 30 -11.31 -0.35 -6.39
N VAL A 31 -10.01 -0.27 -6.71
CA VAL A 31 -9.47 -0.88 -7.92
C VAL A 31 -9.53 -2.40 -7.88
N PHE A 32 -9.27 -3.05 -6.75
CA PHE A 32 -9.45 -4.50 -6.65
C PHE A 32 -10.91 -4.92 -6.88
N SER A 33 -11.88 -4.17 -6.37
CA SER A 33 -13.30 -4.44 -6.65
C SER A 33 -13.61 -4.37 -8.14
N VAL A 34 -13.06 -3.37 -8.85
CA VAL A 34 -13.22 -3.24 -10.31
C VAL A 34 -12.52 -4.39 -11.04
N VAL A 35 -11.30 -4.75 -10.64
CA VAL A 35 -10.56 -5.88 -11.24
C VAL A 35 -11.34 -7.19 -11.10
N ILE A 36 -11.96 -7.45 -9.94
CA ILE A 36 -12.82 -8.62 -9.73
C ILE A 36 -14.05 -8.57 -10.66
N ALA A 37 -14.72 -7.42 -10.76
CA ALA A 37 -15.86 -7.25 -11.65
C ALA A 37 -15.48 -7.49 -13.12
N LEU A 38 -14.35 -6.93 -13.58
CA LEU A 38 -13.82 -7.17 -14.92
C LEU A 38 -13.49 -8.65 -15.14
N ARG A 39 -12.94 -9.33 -14.14
CA ARG A 39 -12.62 -10.76 -14.24
C ARG A 39 -13.88 -11.62 -14.43
N LEU A 40 -14.97 -11.27 -13.76
CA LEU A 40 -16.27 -11.92 -13.93
C LEU A 40 -16.85 -11.63 -15.31
N ALA A 41 -16.76 -10.38 -15.79
CA ALA A 41 -17.21 -10.02 -17.13
C ALA A 41 -16.41 -10.75 -18.24
N LEU A 42 -15.10 -10.89 -18.05
CA LEU A 42 -14.20 -11.62 -18.96
C LEU A 42 -14.44 -13.14 -18.98
N ALA A 43 -15.14 -13.70 -17.99
CA ALA A 43 -15.48 -15.11 -17.96
C ALA A 43 -16.72 -15.45 -18.80
N GLY A 44 -17.49 -14.45 -19.25
CA GLY A 44 -18.64 -14.63 -20.14
C GLY A 44 -18.25 -14.73 -21.61
N GLU A 45 -19.20 -15.12 -22.46
CA GLU A 45 -19.02 -15.12 -23.92
C GLU A 45 -18.91 -13.68 -24.45
N GLY A 46 -17.93 -13.41 -25.33
CA GLY A 46 -17.70 -12.07 -25.90
C GLY A 46 -16.60 -11.22 -25.22
N ALA A 47 -15.74 -11.83 -24.40
CA ALA A 47 -14.60 -11.15 -23.77
C ALA A 47 -13.69 -10.47 -24.82
N THR A 48 -13.63 -9.14 -24.80
CA THR A 48 -12.83 -8.36 -25.76
C THR A 48 -11.39 -8.16 -25.26
N GLY A 49 -10.44 -8.08 -26.18
CA GLY A 49 -9.05 -7.73 -25.85
C GLY A 49 -8.89 -6.36 -25.17
N GLY A 50 -9.86 -5.46 -25.32
CA GLY A 50 -9.89 -4.18 -24.61
C GLY A 50 -10.11 -4.33 -23.10
N LEU A 51 -11.03 -5.21 -22.68
CA LEU A 51 -11.29 -5.48 -21.26
C LEU A 51 -10.07 -6.12 -20.58
N TRP A 52 -9.36 -7.01 -21.27
CA TRP A 52 -8.12 -7.61 -20.77
C TRP A 52 -7.04 -6.54 -20.50
N ARG A 53 -6.81 -5.63 -21.45
CA ARG A 53 -5.84 -4.54 -21.25
C ARG A 53 -6.24 -3.61 -20.10
N LEU A 54 -7.53 -3.28 -19.99
CA LEU A 54 -8.03 -2.46 -18.89
C LEU A 54 -7.80 -3.15 -17.53
N HIS A 55 -8.08 -4.45 -17.45
CA HIS A 55 -7.81 -5.26 -16.26
C HIS A 55 -6.33 -5.20 -15.87
N ASP A 56 -5.42 -5.39 -16.82
CA ASP A 56 -3.98 -5.41 -16.54
C ASP A 56 -3.45 -4.03 -16.09
N VAL A 57 -3.95 -2.96 -16.72
CA VAL A 57 -3.62 -1.57 -16.31
C VAL A 57 -4.12 -1.27 -14.90
N LEU A 58 -5.34 -1.69 -14.56
CA LEU A 58 -5.88 -1.51 -13.22
C LEU A 58 -5.08 -2.28 -12.17
N ILE A 59 -4.63 -3.50 -12.48
CA ILE A 59 -3.71 -4.24 -11.60
C ILE A 59 -2.39 -3.46 -11.42
N ALA A 60 -1.83 -2.87 -12.47
CA ALA A 60 -0.59 -2.11 -12.39
C ALA A 60 -0.71 -0.87 -11.48
N PHE A 61 -1.87 -0.18 -11.46
CA PHE A 61 -2.09 0.96 -10.58
C PHE A 61 -2.00 0.62 -9.09
N ASN A 62 -2.15 -0.65 -8.72
CA ASN A 62 -1.99 -1.09 -7.34
C ASN A 62 -0.65 -0.65 -6.73
N GLY A 63 0.45 -0.68 -7.50
CA GLY A 63 1.76 -0.21 -7.05
C GLY A 63 1.75 1.28 -6.67
N THR A 64 1.03 2.11 -7.43
CA THR A 64 0.89 3.56 -7.16
C THR A 64 0.14 3.81 -5.87
N PHE A 65 -0.98 3.11 -5.65
CA PHE A 65 -1.77 3.28 -4.43
C PHE A 65 -1.06 2.77 -3.19
N LEU A 66 -0.30 1.69 -3.33
CA LEU A 66 0.52 1.14 -2.26
C LEU A 66 1.70 2.07 -1.91
N ALA A 67 2.30 2.69 -2.92
CA ALA A 67 3.30 3.75 -2.72
C ALA A 67 2.70 4.95 -1.96
N LEU A 68 1.50 5.39 -2.34
CA LEU A 68 0.79 6.47 -1.63
C LEU A 68 0.51 6.09 -0.16
N ALA A 69 0.05 4.87 0.09
CA ALA A 69 -0.19 4.33 1.42
C ALA A 69 1.10 4.33 2.27
N LEU A 70 2.20 3.81 1.71
CA LEU A 70 3.50 3.78 2.37
C LEU A 70 4.03 5.17 2.67
N VAL A 71 3.98 6.10 1.72
CA VAL A 71 4.44 7.49 1.93
C VAL A 71 3.64 8.14 3.05
N GLY A 72 2.31 8.10 2.96
CA GLY A 72 1.44 8.75 3.94
C GLY A 72 1.63 8.22 5.35
N PHE A 73 1.51 6.91 5.54
CA PHE A 73 1.65 6.33 6.87
C PHE A 73 3.10 6.36 7.37
N THR A 74 4.10 6.27 6.51
CA THR A 74 5.51 6.39 6.94
C THR A 74 5.80 7.80 7.45
N LEU A 75 5.41 8.84 6.71
CA LEU A 75 5.68 10.21 7.11
C LEU A 75 4.86 10.61 8.34
N GLY A 76 3.56 10.29 8.37
CA GLY A 76 2.72 10.51 9.55
C GLY A 76 3.25 9.75 10.76
N GLY A 77 3.60 8.47 10.60
CA GLY A 77 4.18 7.63 11.66
C GLY A 77 5.53 8.14 12.15
N ARG A 78 6.36 8.73 11.28
CA ARG A 78 7.63 9.36 11.68
C ARG A 78 7.40 10.60 12.55
N ARG A 79 6.43 11.44 12.20
CA ARG A 79 6.08 12.64 12.98
C ARG A 79 5.40 12.30 14.29
N ALA A 80 4.58 11.25 14.32
CA ALA A 80 3.92 10.75 15.53
C ALA A 80 4.82 9.86 16.41
N GLY A 81 6.09 9.63 16.06
CA GLY A 81 7.01 8.77 16.83
C GLY A 81 6.73 7.27 16.74
N LEU A 82 5.78 6.83 15.90
CA LEU A 82 5.41 5.42 15.70
C LEU A 82 6.38 4.67 14.77
N VAL A 83 7.11 5.40 13.92
CA VAL A 83 8.01 4.82 12.92
C VAL A 83 9.46 5.24 13.20
N ARG A 84 10.36 4.25 13.31
CA ARG A 84 11.81 4.48 13.47
C ARG A 84 12.46 4.84 12.13
N ARG A 85 13.65 5.44 12.15
CA ARG A 85 14.37 5.88 10.92
C ARG A 85 14.57 4.74 9.92
N TRP A 86 15.02 3.56 10.37
CA TRP A 86 15.23 2.40 9.50
C TRP A 86 13.92 1.90 8.89
N HIS A 87 12.83 1.88 9.67
CA HIS A 87 11.51 1.44 9.22
C HIS A 87 10.93 2.42 8.19
N ALA A 88 11.19 3.71 8.37
CA ALA A 88 10.86 4.70 7.34
C ALA A 88 11.70 4.55 6.07
N ALA A 89 12.98 4.22 6.17
CA ALA A 89 13.79 3.91 4.99
C ALA A 89 13.20 2.72 4.21
N VAL A 90 12.83 1.63 4.91
CA VAL A 90 12.14 0.49 4.29
C VAL A 90 10.84 0.93 3.60
N GLY A 91 10.02 1.75 4.26
CA GLY A 91 8.75 2.22 3.72
C GLY A 91 8.88 3.12 2.50
N LEU A 92 9.81 4.09 2.54
CA LEU A 92 10.02 5.01 1.43
C LEU A 92 10.73 4.35 0.25
N THR A 93 11.68 3.44 0.50
CA THR A 93 12.29 2.64 -0.57
C THR A 93 11.25 1.72 -1.20
N GLY A 94 10.42 1.05 -0.40
CA GLY A 94 9.30 0.25 -0.90
C GLY A 94 8.35 1.08 -1.76
N ALA A 95 7.99 2.28 -1.31
CA ALA A 95 7.14 3.20 -2.07
C ALA A 95 7.75 3.61 -3.41
N ALA A 96 9.04 3.97 -3.42
CA ALA A 96 9.76 4.34 -4.63
C ALA A 96 9.80 3.19 -5.65
N LEU A 97 10.09 1.97 -5.20
CA LEU A 97 10.13 0.78 -6.06
C LEU A 97 8.74 0.43 -6.61
N LEU A 98 7.69 0.50 -5.77
CA LEU A 98 6.32 0.24 -6.21
C LEU A 98 5.83 1.28 -7.22
N PHE A 99 6.15 2.55 -7.00
CA PHE A 99 5.80 3.63 -7.93
C PHE A 99 6.58 3.52 -9.24
N ALA A 100 7.88 3.22 -9.18
CA ALA A 100 8.70 2.96 -10.35
C ALA A 100 8.17 1.76 -11.15
N GLY A 101 7.87 0.65 -10.48
CA GLY A 101 7.28 -0.53 -11.10
C GLY A 101 5.94 -0.24 -11.78
N ALA A 102 5.07 0.57 -11.16
CA ALA A 102 3.80 0.98 -11.76
C ALA A 102 3.99 1.92 -12.97
N THR A 103 4.92 2.87 -12.89
CA THR A 103 5.18 3.84 -13.98
C THR A 103 5.84 3.16 -15.18
N LEU A 104 6.69 2.18 -14.93
CA LEU A 104 7.39 1.41 -15.96
C LEU A 104 6.61 0.18 -16.42
N ALA A 105 5.36 0.01 -16.00
CA ALA A 105 4.55 -1.16 -16.32
C ALA A 105 4.51 -1.52 -17.82
N PRO A 106 4.38 -0.57 -18.78
CA PRO A 106 4.41 -0.91 -20.20
C PRO A 106 5.69 -1.64 -20.64
N TRP A 107 6.83 -1.24 -20.09
CA TRP A 107 8.14 -1.82 -20.38
C TRP A 107 8.33 -3.16 -19.66
N VAL A 108 7.85 -3.26 -18.42
CA VAL A 108 7.87 -4.50 -17.64
C VAL A 108 7.01 -5.61 -18.26
N THR A 109 5.89 -5.25 -18.88
CA THR A 109 4.99 -6.23 -19.54
C THR A 109 5.45 -6.62 -20.93
N ALA A 110 6.20 -5.75 -21.62
CA ALA A 110 6.71 -6.02 -22.96
C ALA A 110 7.94 -6.95 -22.95
N GLU A 111 8.79 -6.84 -21.93
CA GLU A 111 9.99 -7.65 -21.79
C GLU A 111 10.00 -8.40 -20.46
N GLN A 112 10.04 -9.73 -20.50
CA GLN A 112 10.28 -10.55 -19.31
C GLN A 112 11.74 -10.36 -18.87
N GLY A 113 11.99 -9.32 -18.08
CA GLY A 113 13.34 -8.90 -17.69
C GLY A 113 13.45 -8.49 -16.22
N PRO A 114 14.66 -8.09 -15.77
CA PRO A 114 14.96 -7.73 -14.38
C PRO A 114 14.07 -6.61 -13.82
N LEU A 115 13.48 -5.78 -14.68
CA LEU A 115 12.56 -4.71 -14.29
C LEU A 115 11.30 -5.25 -13.59
N SER A 116 10.88 -6.49 -13.87
CA SER A 116 9.79 -7.15 -13.14
C SER A 116 10.11 -7.37 -11.65
N LEU A 117 11.39 -7.50 -11.29
CA LEU A 117 11.83 -7.67 -9.91
C LEU A 117 11.69 -6.39 -9.08
N VAL A 118 11.61 -5.22 -9.72
CA VAL A 118 11.45 -3.93 -9.04
C VAL A 118 10.13 -3.89 -8.27
N GLY A 119 9.03 -4.27 -8.94
CA GLY A 119 7.72 -4.35 -8.30
C GLY A 119 7.69 -5.39 -7.17
N LEU A 120 8.30 -6.55 -7.38
CA LEU A 120 8.39 -7.61 -6.38
C LEU A 120 9.19 -7.17 -5.15
N ALA A 121 10.34 -6.53 -5.35
CA ALA A 121 11.17 -5.99 -4.26
C ALA A 121 10.40 -4.93 -3.46
N GLY A 122 9.71 -4.02 -4.14
CA GLY A 122 8.85 -3.04 -3.49
C GLY A 122 7.73 -3.67 -2.67
N TRP A 123 7.10 -4.73 -3.19
CA TRP A 123 6.06 -5.50 -2.50
C TRP A 123 6.59 -6.21 -1.24
N LEU A 124 7.78 -6.80 -1.30
CA LEU A 124 8.41 -7.45 -0.14
C LEU A 124 8.75 -6.43 0.96
N LEU A 125 9.31 -5.27 0.58
CA LEU A 125 9.57 -4.19 1.54
C LEU A 125 8.28 -3.66 2.16
N TRP A 126 7.21 -3.54 1.38
CA TRP A 126 5.88 -3.20 1.88
C TRP A 126 5.40 -4.22 2.93
N ALA A 127 5.53 -5.52 2.66
CA ALA A 127 5.09 -6.57 3.59
C ALA A 127 5.86 -6.50 4.91
N VAL A 128 7.18 -6.33 4.86
CA VAL A 128 8.02 -6.13 6.06
C VAL A 128 7.59 -4.88 6.81
N TRP A 129 7.40 -3.77 6.10
CA TRP A 129 6.97 -2.50 6.69
C TRP A 129 5.62 -2.63 7.39
N LEU A 130 4.67 -3.33 6.77
CA LEU A 130 3.31 -3.53 7.29
C LEU A 130 3.35 -4.34 8.58
N GLY A 131 4.12 -5.44 8.61
CA GLY A 131 4.28 -6.27 9.81
C GLY A 131 4.85 -5.48 10.98
N VAL A 132 5.93 -4.72 10.75
CA VAL A 132 6.59 -3.91 11.78
C VAL A 132 5.65 -2.83 12.31
N TYR A 133 4.95 -2.10 11.44
CA TYR A 133 4.00 -1.07 11.89
C TYR A 133 2.80 -1.70 12.61
N GLY A 134 2.26 -2.78 12.09
CA GLY A 134 1.17 -3.52 12.73
C GLY A 134 1.50 -3.89 14.17
N VAL A 135 2.69 -4.43 14.41
CA VAL A 135 3.18 -4.74 15.77
C VAL A 135 3.26 -3.49 16.64
N THR A 136 3.79 -2.37 16.12
CA THR A 136 3.85 -1.11 16.88
C THR A 136 2.46 -0.62 17.31
N LEU A 137 1.48 -0.66 16.40
CA LEU A 137 0.10 -0.25 16.70
C LEU A 137 -0.55 -1.16 17.75
N LEU A 138 -0.35 -2.48 17.63
CA LEU A 138 -0.87 -3.45 18.59
C LEU A 138 -0.28 -3.23 19.99
N ARG A 139 1.04 -3.02 20.09
CA ARG A 139 1.71 -2.74 21.36
C ARG A 139 1.20 -1.46 22.01
N GLY A 140 1.05 -0.38 21.23
CA GLY A 140 0.52 0.89 21.74
C GLY A 140 -0.91 0.76 22.29
N ARG A 141 -1.76 -0.04 21.64
CA ARG A 141 -3.11 -0.33 22.15
C ARG A 141 -3.10 -1.14 23.43
N ILE A 142 -2.24 -2.16 23.54
CA ILE A 142 -2.12 -2.96 24.76
C ILE A 142 -1.68 -2.07 25.94
N THR A 143 -0.71 -1.18 25.74
CA THR A 143 -0.30 -0.24 26.80
C THR A 143 -1.43 0.71 27.20
N ALA A 144 -2.20 1.24 26.24
CA ALA A 144 -3.31 2.14 26.54
C ALA A 144 -4.50 1.45 27.23
N ALA A 145 -4.68 0.14 26.99
CA ALA A 145 -5.76 -0.67 27.57
C ALA A 145 -5.44 -1.26 28.95
N SER A 146 -4.22 -1.06 29.47
CA SER A 146 -3.80 -1.48 30.81
C SER A 146 -3.56 -0.25 31.71
N PRO A 147 -4.59 0.38 32.31
CA PRO A 147 -4.41 1.58 33.12
C PRO A 147 -4.03 1.32 34.59
N VAL A 148 -3.89 0.08 35.08
CA VAL A 148 -3.64 -0.17 36.52
C VAL A 148 -2.69 -1.35 36.78
N ALA A 149 -1.51 -1.01 37.28
CA ALA A 149 -0.85 -1.63 38.44
C ALA A 149 0.24 -0.66 38.96
N ALA A 150 -0.19 0.46 39.53
CA ALA A 150 0.62 1.35 40.35
C ALA A 150 -0.27 1.98 41.42
#